data_AF-A0A0C9SDV1-F1
#
_entry.id   AF-A0A0C9SDV1-F1
#
_cell.length_a   1.000
_cell.length_b   1.000
_cell.length_c   1.000
_cell.angle_alpha   90.00
_cell.angle_beta   90.00
_cell.angle_gamma   90.00
#
_symmetry.space_group_name_H-M   'P 1'
#
loop_
_entity.id
_entity.type
_entity.pdbx_description
1 polymer ?
#
loop_
_entity_poly.entity_id
_entity_poly.type
_entity_poly.pdbx_seq_one_letter_code
_entity_poly.pdbx_strand_id
1 'polypeptide(L)'
;ETRRVDSSVLVKALDRFCQKLQALTKMMPAADYSQQAAHIVEQAARDQCAFALQSLGQFFAERLTDLRHNLALPRTVGQDSLSLADLHASLHSLILDQMQSLLRGLRAFVQAEVEFSKRANFQDMFCLEVHEGIVVAFIRTINKKALEFCETAGEKSGGAPPSLLLLLSRFSVEMKNTLVSRLLAMADEHFGIPDAKNLTPASQLIQETSDVAQTLIDQFVRVQGLLISQMLRKSVEARDWMNALEPRNVRAVMKRVVEDVTAVDVRVGQLYEEGARNERSSDSSRR
;
A
#
# COMPACT_ATOMS: atom_id res chain seq x y z
N GLU A 1 12.85 3.59 14.84
CA GLU A 1 12.48 2.34 15.55
C GLU A 1 11.00 2.10 15.39
N THR A 2 10.61 1.09 14.62
CA THR A 2 9.21 0.70 14.46
C THR A 2 8.75 0.13 15.81
N ARG A 3 7.83 0.81 16.51
CA ARG A 3 7.20 0.28 17.72
C ARG A 3 6.58 -1.06 17.37
N ARG A 4 7.23 -2.16 17.74
CA ARG A 4 6.65 -3.49 17.64
C ARG A 4 5.40 -3.51 18.50
N VAL A 5 4.29 -3.94 17.92
CA VAL A 5 3.04 -4.19 18.64
C VAL A 5 3.26 -5.44 19.50
N ASP A 6 3.89 -5.28 20.67
CA ASP A 6 4.02 -6.35 21.65
C ASP A 6 2.77 -6.39 22.53
N SER A 7 1.82 -7.24 22.15
CA SER A 7 0.57 -7.42 22.89
C SER A 7 0.73 -8.35 24.10
N SER A 8 1.90 -8.95 24.34
CA SER A 8 2.07 -9.98 25.37
C SER A 8 1.84 -9.45 26.78
N VAL A 9 2.28 -8.23 27.08
CA VAL A 9 2.08 -7.59 28.38
C VAL A 9 0.60 -7.28 28.61
N LEU A 10 -0.08 -6.74 27.59
CA LEU A 10 -1.50 -6.43 27.64
C LEU A 10 -2.34 -7.71 27.85
N VAL A 11 -2.09 -8.74 27.06
CA VAL A 11 -2.77 -10.03 27.16
C VAL A 11 -2.59 -10.64 28.55
N LYS A 12 -1.36 -10.67 29.08
CA LYS A 12 -1.10 -11.16 30.44
C LYS A 12 -1.84 -10.37 31.51
N ALA A 13 -1.95 -9.05 31.34
CA ALA A 13 -2.71 -8.20 32.27
C ALA A 13 -4.21 -8.48 32.22
N LEU A 14 -4.78 -8.58 31.00
CA LEU A 14 -6.20 -8.92 30.77
C LEU A 14 -6.55 -10.31 31.30
N ASP A 15 -5.65 -11.27 31.13
CA ASP A 15 -5.84 -12.64 31.60
C ASP A 15 -5.86 -12.71 33.14
N ARG A 16 -4.87 -12.08 33.80
CA ARG A 16 -4.85 -11.96 35.26
C ARG A 16 -6.07 -11.20 35.79
N PHE A 17 -6.53 -10.18 35.09
CA PHE A 17 -7.74 -9.43 35.43
C PHE A 17 -8.98 -10.32 35.39
N CYS A 18 -9.13 -11.10 34.31
CA CYS A 18 -10.23 -12.05 34.15
C CYS A 18 -10.22 -13.16 35.21
N GLN A 19 -9.06 -13.73 35.52
CA GLN A 19 -8.93 -14.75 36.57
C GLN A 19 -9.30 -14.20 37.95
N LYS A 20 -8.87 -12.98 38.29
CA LYS A 20 -9.24 -12.33 39.57
C LYS A 20 -10.73 -12.04 39.66
N LEU A 21 -11.36 -11.56 38.59
CA LEU A 21 -12.80 -11.32 38.57
C LEU A 21 -13.60 -12.63 38.69
N GLN A 22 -13.17 -13.70 38.02
CA GLN A 22 -13.78 -15.03 38.18
C GLN A 22 -13.68 -15.55 39.62
N ALA A 23 -12.54 -15.33 40.30
CA ALA A 23 -12.39 -15.68 41.71
C ALA A 23 -13.36 -14.88 42.60
N LEU A 24 -13.56 -13.59 42.32
CA LEU A 24 -14.53 -12.76 43.04
C LEU A 24 -15.98 -13.19 42.79
N THR A 25 -16.36 -13.51 41.55
CA THR A 25 -17.71 -14.03 41.23
C THR A 25 -17.99 -15.34 41.97
N LYS A 26 -16.99 -16.22 42.14
CA LYS A 26 -17.13 -17.45 42.95
C LYS A 26 -17.38 -17.16 44.44
N MET A 27 -16.81 -16.09 44.98
CA MET A 27 -17.01 -15.68 46.38
C MET A 27 -18.33 -14.93 46.59
N MET A 28 -18.83 -14.22 45.57
CA MET A 28 -20.07 -13.45 45.63
C MET A 28 -20.94 -13.70 44.39
N PRO A 29 -21.70 -14.80 44.35
CA PRO A 29 -22.49 -15.18 43.15
C PRO A 29 -23.58 -14.18 42.76
N ALA A 30 -24.04 -13.36 43.72
CA ALA A 30 -25.04 -12.32 43.48
C ALA A 30 -24.51 -11.14 42.65
N ALA A 31 -23.19 -10.99 42.53
CA ALA A 31 -22.52 -9.97 41.74
C ALA A 31 -21.74 -10.65 40.61
N ASP A 32 -22.44 -11.07 39.55
CA ASP A 32 -21.79 -11.68 38.39
C ASP A 32 -21.10 -10.61 37.51
N TYR A 33 -19.77 -10.55 37.60
CA TYR A 33 -18.93 -9.65 36.81
C TYR A 33 -18.42 -10.28 35.51
N SER A 34 -18.86 -11.48 35.15
CA SER A 34 -18.32 -12.24 34.01
C SER A 34 -18.53 -11.52 32.67
N GLN A 35 -19.71 -10.93 32.47
CA GLN A 35 -20.07 -10.18 31.26
C GLN A 35 -19.27 -8.88 31.13
N GLN A 36 -19.12 -8.10 32.21
CA GLN A 36 -18.32 -6.87 32.18
C GLN A 36 -16.84 -7.19 31.93
N ALA A 37 -16.32 -8.28 32.52
CA ALA A 37 -14.97 -8.74 32.24
C ALA A 37 -14.78 -9.10 30.75
N ALA A 38 -15.75 -9.81 30.16
CA ALA A 38 -15.73 -10.16 28.74
C ALA A 38 -15.73 -8.89 27.88
N HIS A 39 -16.65 -7.96 28.14
CA HIS A 39 -16.74 -6.69 27.41
C HIS A 39 -15.43 -5.90 27.46
N ILE A 40 -14.76 -5.82 28.62
CA ILE A 40 -13.47 -5.12 28.74
C ILE A 40 -12.38 -5.79 27.89
N VAL A 41 -12.30 -7.12 27.90
CA VAL A 41 -11.32 -7.85 27.09
C VAL A 41 -11.59 -7.68 25.60
N GLU A 42 -12.86 -7.81 25.18
CA GLU A 42 -13.25 -7.59 23.80
C GLU A 42 -12.93 -6.17 23.34
N GLN A 43 -13.25 -5.17 24.15
CA GLN A 43 -12.95 -3.77 23.84
C GLN A 43 -11.44 -3.54 23.73
N ALA A 44 -10.65 -4.06 24.68
CA ALA A 44 -9.19 -3.94 24.64
C ALA A 44 -8.58 -4.63 23.41
N ALA A 45 -9.15 -5.75 22.98
CA ALA A 45 -8.72 -6.44 21.76
C ALA A 45 -9.05 -5.62 20.50
N ARG A 46 -10.26 -5.04 20.41
CA ARG A 46 -10.65 -4.14 19.31
C ARG A 46 -9.78 -2.88 19.27
N ASP A 47 -9.53 -2.27 20.42
CA ASP A 47 -8.67 -1.08 20.53
C ASP A 47 -7.24 -1.40 20.08
N GLN A 48 -6.73 -2.58 20.42
CA GLN A 48 -5.42 -3.04 19.98
C GLN A 48 -5.39 -3.28 18.46
N CYS A 49 -6.44 -3.85 17.87
CA CYS A 49 -6.56 -4.00 16.42
C CYS A 49 -6.62 -2.63 15.71
N ALA A 50 -7.39 -1.68 16.24
CA ALA A 50 -7.48 -0.33 15.70
C ALA A 50 -6.12 0.41 15.75
N PHE A 51 -5.40 0.30 16.87
CA PHE A 51 -4.04 0.83 17.01
C PHE A 51 -3.07 0.19 16.02
N ALA A 52 -3.21 -1.12 15.79
CA ALA A 52 -2.40 -1.87 14.84
C ALA A 52 -2.66 -1.40 13.39
N LEU A 53 -3.92 -1.23 12.99
CA LEU A 53 -4.30 -0.66 11.70
C LEU A 53 -3.74 0.76 11.53
N GLN A 54 -3.88 1.62 12.54
CA GLN A 54 -3.34 2.99 12.51
C GLN A 54 -1.82 2.98 12.31
N SER A 55 -1.12 2.09 13.01
CA SER A 55 0.34 1.93 12.89
C SER A 55 0.74 1.48 11.48
N LEU A 56 -0.01 0.56 10.86
CA LEU A 56 0.21 0.16 9.46
C LEU A 56 -0.03 1.31 8.48
N GLY A 57 -1.11 2.07 8.66
CA GLY A 57 -1.42 3.23 7.84
C GLY A 57 -0.34 4.31 7.92
N GLN A 58 0.15 4.60 9.12
CA GLN A 58 1.26 5.54 9.34
C GLN A 58 2.55 5.03 8.70
N PHE A 59 2.90 3.76 8.92
CA PHE A 59 4.06 3.13 8.30
C PHE A 59 4.03 3.28 6.78
N PHE A 60 2.91 2.96 6.14
CA PHE A 60 2.77 3.09 4.69
C PHE A 60 2.94 4.55 4.23
N ALA A 61 2.31 5.50 4.92
CA ALA A 61 2.44 6.93 4.60
C ALA A 61 3.88 7.44 4.71
N GLU A 62 4.63 7.00 5.73
CA GLU A 62 6.06 7.30 5.88
C GLU A 62 6.87 6.71 4.73
N ARG A 63 6.63 5.45 4.34
CA ARG A 63 7.29 4.83 3.18
C ARG A 63 7.00 5.59 1.88
N LEU A 64 5.77 6.07 1.68
CA LEU A 64 5.42 6.89 0.51
C LEU A 64 6.14 8.24 0.50
N THR A 65 6.34 8.84 1.69
CA THR A 65 7.09 10.09 1.84
C THR A 65 8.56 9.88 1.48
N ASP A 66 9.17 8.78 1.96
CA ASP A 66 10.54 8.40 1.62
C ASP A 66 10.70 8.13 0.11
N LEU A 67 9.75 7.40 -0.50
CA LEU A 67 9.74 7.18 -1.95
C LEU A 67 9.65 8.49 -2.72
N ARG A 68 8.75 9.41 -2.31
CA ARG A 68 8.63 10.72 -2.94
C ARG A 68 9.94 11.50 -2.85
N HIS A 69 10.63 11.44 -1.72
CA HIS A 69 11.93 12.09 -1.54
C HIS A 69 13.01 11.46 -2.44
N ASN A 70 13.12 10.13 -2.46
CA ASN A 70 14.07 9.41 -3.30
C ASN A 70 13.88 9.70 -4.80
N LEU A 71 12.63 9.87 -5.23
CA LEU A 71 12.28 10.22 -6.61
C LEU A 71 12.55 11.70 -6.96
N ALA A 72 12.67 12.58 -5.97
CA ALA A 72 12.93 14.01 -6.15
C ALA A 72 14.42 14.37 -6.14
N LEU A 73 15.30 13.47 -5.65
CA LEU A 73 16.74 13.72 -5.57
C LEU A 73 17.36 13.86 -6.97
N PRO A 74 18.16 14.92 -7.23
CA PRO A 74 18.91 15.07 -8.48
C PRO A 74 19.87 13.90 -8.67
N ARG A 75 19.84 13.27 -9.83
CA ARG A 75 20.75 12.17 -10.17
C ARG A 75 22.16 12.73 -10.39
N THR A 76 23.06 12.52 -9.45
CA THR A 76 24.49 12.82 -9.61
C THR A 76 25.17 11.72 -10.42
N VAL A 77 25.98 12.13 -11.40
CA VAL A 77 26.76 11.22 -12.25
C VAL A 77 27.73 10.41 -11.37
N GLY A 78 27.59 9.07 -11.36
CA GLY A 78 28.48 8.16 -10.63
C GLY A 78 27.94 7.58 -9.32
N GLN A 79 26.69 7.88 -8.93
CA GLN A 79 26.02 7.22 -7.81
C GLN A 79 25.02 6.18 -8.35
N ASP A 80 25.10 4.94 -7.85
CA ASP A 80 24.10 3.90 -8.10
C ASP A 80 22.76 4.33 -7.47
N SER A 81 21.96 5.07 -8.24
CA SER A 81 20.62 5.44 -7.83
C SER A 81 19.70 4.22 -7.92
N LEU A 82 18.96 3.92 -6.85
CA LEU A 82 17.95 2.86 -6.85
C LEU A 82 17.02 2.99 -8.06
N SER A 83 16.85 1.90 -8.81
CA SER A 83 15.94 1.87 -9.94
C SER A 83 14.48 1.93 -9.47
N LEU A 84 13.55 2.27 -10.38
CA LEU A 84 12.13 2.23 -10.05
C LEU A 84 11.68 0.82 -9.67
N ALA A 85 12.27 -0.21 -10.30
CA ALA A 85 12.01 -1.61 -9.99
C ALA A 85 12.49 -1.96 -8.56
N ASP A 86 13.67 -1.49 -8.15
CA ASP A 86 14.18 -1.73 -6.79
C ASP A 86 13.31 -1.06 -5.72
N LEU A 87 12.89 0.19 -5.97
CA LEU A 87 12.00 0.91 -5.07
C LEU A 87 10.64 0.22 -4.95
N HIS A 88 10.10 -0.30 -6.06
CA HIS A 88 8.87 -1.07 -6.08
C HIS A 88 9.01 -2.39 -5.29
N ALA A 89 10.07 -3.16 -5.55
CA ALA A 89 10.33 -4.42 -4.84
C ALA A 89 10.55 -4.20 -3.33
N SER A 90 11.28 -3.14 -2.98
CA SER A 90 11.51 -2.76 -1.59
C SER A 90 10.22 -2.42 -0.86
N LEU A 91 9.34 -1.60 -1.46
CA LEU A 91 8.03 -1.26 -0.89
C LEU A 91 7.19 -2.52 -0.63
N HIS A 92 7.17 -3.45 -1.60
CA HIS A 92 6.44 -4.70 -1.48
C HIS A 92 6.96 -5.54 -0.29
N SER A 93 8.27 -5.78 -0.19
CA SER A 93 8.86 -6.54 0.92
C SER A 93 8.55 -5.89 2.27
N LEU A 94 8.72 -4.57 2.37
CA LEU A 94 8.50 -3.82 3.61
C LEU A 94 7.07 -3.94 4.12
N ILE A 95 6.07 -3.93 3.24
CA ILE A 95 4.65 -4.08 3.61
C ILE A 95 4.38 -5.48 4.14
N LEU A 96 4.89 -6.51 3.46
CA LEU A 96 4.75 -7.90 3.89
C LEU A 96 5.40 -8.14 5.26
N ASP A 97 6.64 -7.70 5.43
CA ASP A 97 7.39 -7.88 6.67
C ASP A 97 6.71 -7.17 7.84
N GLN A 98 6.20 -5.95 7.61
CA GLN A 98 5.50 -5.18 8.62
C GLN A 98 4.17 -5.83 9.02
N MET A 99 3.37 -6.28 8.04
CA MET A 99 2.13 -7.01 8.32
C MET A 99 2.44 -8.27 9.12
N GLN A 100 3.43 -9.06 8.68
CA GLN A 100 3.79 -10.31 9.34
C GLN A 100 4.22 -10.08 10.79
N SER A 101 5.08 -9.08 11.02
CA SER A 101 5.53 -8.75 12.37
C SER A 101 4.38 -8.37 13.30
N LEU A 102 3.38 -7.65 12.79
CA LEU A 102 2.23 -7.19 13.57
C LEU A 102 1.27 -8.34 13.87
N LEU A 103 0.93 -9.17 12.87
CA LEU A 103 0.08 -10.35 13.06
C LEU A 103 0.69 -11.33 14.07
N ARG A 104 2.01 -11.55 14.02
CA ARG A 104 2.72 -12.34 15.03
C ARG A 104 2.55 -11.77 16.45
N GLY A 105 2.58 -10.45 16.60
CA GLY A 105 2.38 -9.79 17.90
C GLY A 105 0.95 -9.95 18.43
N LEU A 106 -0.04 -9.90 17.55
CA LEU A 106 -1.46 -10.11 17.89
C LEU A 106 -1.80 -11.57 18.22
N ARG A 107 -0.97 -12.53 17.80
CA ARG A 107 -1.15 -13.96 18.14
C ARG A 107 -1.27 -14.22 19.65
N ALA A 108 -0.71 -13.34 20.49
CA ALA A 108 -0.83 -13.44 21.94
C ALA A 108 -2.30 -13.57 22.42
N PHE A 109 -3.27 -12.94 21.74
CA PHE A 109 -4.69 -12.99 22.14
C PHE A 109 -5.37 -14.35 21.93
N VAL A 110 -4.82 -15.19 21.05
CA VAL A 110 -5.39 -16.51 20.69
C VAL A 110 -4.55 -17.68 21.22
N GLN A 111 -3.57 -17.40 22.08
CA GLN A 111 -2.78 -18.47 22.70
C GLN A 111 -3.66 -19.34 23.62
N ALA A 112 -3.44 -20.66 23.56
CA ALA A 112 -4.20 -21.64 24.35
C ALA A 112 -4.01 -21.49 25.87
N GLU A 113 -2.93 -20.84 26.29
CA GLU A 113 -2.59 -20.57 27.69
C GLU A 113 -3.43 -19.44 28.31
N VAL A 114 -4.11 -18.64 27.47
CA VAL A 114 -4.92 -17.51 27.89
C VAL A 114 -6.33 -17.99 28.24
N GLU A 115 -6.84 -17.68 29.44
CA GLU A 115 -8.14 -18.17 29.89
C GLU A 115 -9.31 -17.42 29.23
N PHE A 116 -9.16 -16.13 28.95
CA PHE A 116 -10.23 -15.40 28.27
C PHE A 116 -10.41 -15.84 26.81
N SER A 117 -9.38 -16.41 26.17
CA SER A 117 -9.47 -16.88 24.79
C SER A 117 -10.35 -18.12 24.65
N LYS A 118 -10.59 -18.85 25.75
CA LYS A 118 -11.48 -20.02 25.80
C LYS A 118 -12.95 -19.65 25.97
N ARG A 119 -13.26 -18.38 26.18
CA ARG A 119 -14.65 -17.90 26.30
C ARG A 119 -15.35 -18.03 24.96
N ALA A 120 -16.63 -18.38 25.00
CA ALA A 120 -17.45 -18.49 23.79
C ALA A 120 -17.38 -17.18 22.99
N ASN A 121 -17.20 -17.30 21.68
CA ASN A 121 -17.24 -16.22 20.69
C ASN A 121 -16.06 -15.22 20.73
N PHE A 122 -15.14 -15.28 21.71
CA PHE A 122 -14.01 -14.33 21.74
C PHE A 122 -13.07 -14.53 20.54
N GLN A 123 -12.71 -15.79 20.25
CA GLN A 123 -11.83 -16.10 19.12
C GLN A 123 -12.49 -15.72 17.80
N ASP A 124 -13.76 -16.07 17.59
CA ASP A 124 -14.48 -15.71 16.36
C ASP A 124 -14.55 -14.20 16.15
N MET A 125 -14.85 -13.45 17.22
CA MET A 125 -14.85 -11.99 17.20
C MET A 125 -13.45 -11.43 16.88
N PHE A 126 -12.41 -11.94 17.55
CA PHE A 126 -11.05 -11.44 17.38
C PHE A 126 -10.48 -11.78 16.00
N CYS A 127 -10.71 -13.00 15.49
CA CYS A 127 -10.29 -13.41 14.16
C CYS A 127 -11.01 -12.58 13.09
N LEU A 128 -12.31 -12.30 13.27
CA LEU A 128 -13.05 -11.39 12.39
C LEU A 128 -12.47 -9.97 12.43
N GLU A 129 -12.13 -9.44 13.60
CA GLU A 129 -11.52 -8.13 13.76
C GLU A 129 -10.12 -8.05 13.13
N VAL A 130 -9.32 -9.11 13.19
CA VAL A 130 -8.03 -9.18 12.49
C VAL A 130 -8.23 -9.23 10.97
N HIS A 131 -9.17 -10.04 10.49
CA HIS A 131 -9.44 -10.16 9.06
C HIS A 131 -9.98 -8.83 8.48
N GLU A 132 -11.12 -8.36 8.98
CA GLU A 132 -11.83 -7.18 8.46
C GLU A 132 -11.22 -5.86 8.97
N GLY A 133 -11.00 -5.77 10.28
CA GLY A 133 -10.55 -4.54 10.96
C GLY A 133 -9.08 -4.22 10.75
N ILE A 134 -8.25 -5.20 10.34
CA ILE A 134 -6.82 -4.97 10.05
C ILE A 134 -6.52 -5.23 8.59
N VAL A 135 -6.63 -6.48 8.10
CA VAL A 135 -6.11 -6.83 6.78
C VAL A 135 -6.90 -6.14 5.65
N VAL A 136 -8.22 -6.34 5.64
CA VAL A 136 -9.13 -5.73 4.66
C VAL A 136 -9.05 -4.19 4.76
N ALA A 137 -9.15 -3.65 5.97
CA ALA A 137 -9.05 -2.21 6.21
C ALA A 137 -7.71 -1.61 5.77
N PHE A 138 -6.60 -2.33 5.94
CA PHE A 138 -5.29 -1.87 5.52
C PHE A 138 -5.12 -1.88 4.01
N ILE A 139 -5.61 -2.91 3.31
CA ILE A 139 -5.65 -2.93 1.83
C ILE A 139 -6.41 -1.70 1.30
N ARG A 140 -7.58 -1.40 1.89
CA ARG A 140 -8.35 -0.20 1.55
C ARG A 140 -7.62 1.09 1.91
N THR A 141 -6.88 1.11 3.00
CA THR A 141 -6.03 2.25 3.39
C THR A 141 -4.92 2.50 2.37
N ILE A 142 -4.25 1.45 1.90
CA ILE A 142 -3.25 1.54 0.83
C ILE A 142 -3.87 2.16 -0.42
N ASN A 143 -5.00 1.62 -0.87
CA ASN A 143 -5.72 2.11 -2.06
C ASN A 143 -6.09 3.59 -1.93
N LYS A 144 -6.69 3.97 -0.79
CA LYS A 144 -7.03 5.36 -0.49
C LYS A 144 -5.80 6.28 -0.53
N LYS A 145 -4.72 5.88 0.14
CA LYS A 145 -3.48 6.67 0.20
C LYS A 145 -2.80 6.81 -1.16
N ALA A 146 -2.89 5.79 -2.03
CA ALA A 146 -2.40 5.91 -3.39
C ALA A 146 -3.21 6.95 -4.19
N LEU A 147 -4.53 6.97 -4.05
CA LEU A 147 -5.42 7.90 -4.75
C LEU A 147 -5.27 9.37 -4.30
N GLU A 148 -4.83 9.64 -3.07
CA GLU A 148 -4.53 11.01 -2.59
C GLU A 148 -3.51 11.74 -3.50
N PHE A 149 -2.65 11.00 -4.23
CA PHE A 149 -1.71 11.57 -5.20
C PHE A 149 -2.34 11.96 -6.54
N CYS A 150 -3.56 11.48 -6.84
CA CYS A 150 -4.30 11.85 -8.04
C CYS A 150 -5.05 13.19 -7.88
N GLU A 151 -5.54 13.47 -6.67
CA GLU A 151 -6.37 14.64 -6.36
C GLU A 151 -5.57 15.95 -6.36
N THR A 152 -4.28 15.91 -6.06
CA THR A 152 -3.40 17.08 -5.92
C THR A 152 -2.88 17.67 -7.24
N ALA A 153 -3.24 17.09 -8.38
CA ALA A 153 -2.68 17.47 -9.70
C ALA A 153 -3.22 18.78 -10.31
N GLY A 154 -4.14 19.47 -9.63
CA GLY A 154 -4.75 20.72 -10.11
C GLY A 154 -4.27 22.01 -9.44
N GLU A 155 -3.55 21.92 -8.31
CA GLU A 155 -3.15 23.10 -7.54
C GLU A 155 -1.71 23.52 -7.84
N LYS A 156 -1.45 24.83 -7.75
CA LYS A 156 -0.15 25.46 -8.06
C LYS A 156 1.00 25.00 -7.15
N SER A 157 0.74 24.12 -6.17
CA SER A 157 1.72 23.46 -5.31
C SER A 157 2.13 22.12 -5.94
N GLY A 158 3.44 21.92 -6.12
CA GLY A 158 4.03 20.77 -6.80
C GLY A 158 3.32 19.43 -6.56
N GLY A 159 2.54 19.02 -7.58
CA GLY A 159 1.81 17.76 -7.60
C GLY A 159 2.70 16.54 -7.44
N ALA A 160 2.08 15.37 -7.31
CA ALA A 160 2.80 14.11 -7.21
C ALA A 160 3.82 13.94 -8.37
N PRO A 161 5.07 13.55 -8.09
CA PRO A 161 6.03 13.24 -9.16
C PRO A 161 5.44 12.18 -10.09
N PRO A 162 5.50 12.32 -11.42
CA PRO A 162 4.91 11.34 -12.33
C PRO A 162 5.48 9.92 -12.15
N SER A 163 6.76 9.81 -11.77
CA SER A 163 7.38 8.54 -11.43
C SER A 163 6.74 7.85 -10.22
N LEU A 164 6.22 8.61 -9.25
CA LEU A 164 5.51 8.08 -8.10
C LEU A 164 4.14 7.52 -8.51
N LEU A 165 3.40 8.23 -9.38
CA LEU A 165 2.13 7.75 -9.91
C LEU A 165 2.30 6.43 -10.68
N LEU A 166 3.34 6.34 -11.51
CA LEU A 166 3.66 5.13 -12.26
C LEU A 166 4.06 3.96 -11.35
N LEU A 167 4.89 4.23 -10.33
CA LEU A 167 5.29 3.22 -9.35
C LEU A 167 4.09 2.72 -8.55
N LEU A 168 3.22 3.61 -8.09
CA LEU A 168 2.00 3.26 -7.37
C LEU A 168 1.02 2.48 -8.25
N SER A 169 0.86 2.84 -9.52
CA SER A 169 0.04 2.05 -10.44
C SER A 169 0.57 0.63 -10.58
N ARG A 170 1.89 0.46 -10.79
CA ARG A 170 2.50 -0.87 -10.86
C ARG A 170 2.36 -1.65 -9.56
N PHE A 171 2.53 -0.97 -8.42
CA PHE A 171 2.32 -1.55 -7.10
C PHE A 171 0.87 -2.03 -6.93
N SER A 172 -0.14 -1.24 -7.31
CA SER A 172 -1.54 -1.67 -7.29
C SER A 172 -1.82 -2.86 -8.24
N VAL A 173 -1.13 -2.95 -9.39
CA VAL A 173 -1.20 -4.14 -10.25
C VAL A 173 -0.64 -5.37 -9.55
N GLU A 174 0.52 -5.27 -8.90
CA GLU A 174 1.09 -6.37 -8.12
C GLU A 174 0.16 -6.74 -6.95
N MET A 175 -0.43 -5.74 -6.31
CA MET A 175 -1.34 -5.95 -5.20
C MET A 175 -2.53 -6.82 -5.58
N LYS A 176 -3.20 -6.50 -6.70
CA LYS A 176 -4.36 -7.27 -7.14
C LYS A 176 -3.98 -8.68 -7.62
N ASN A 177 -2.73 -8.89 -8.07
CA ASN A 177 -2.28 -10.19 -8.59
C ASN A 177 -1.82 -11.12 -7.47
N THR A 178 -1.10 -10.61 -6.46
CA THR A 178 -0.42 -11.43 -5.46
C THR A 178 -0.61 -10.94 -4.02
N LEU A 179 -0.45 -9.64 -3.75
CA LEU A 179 -0.36 -9.13 -2.38
C LEU A 179 -1.67 -9.29 -1.60
N VAL A 180 -2.83 -9.02 -2.22
CA VAL A 180 -4.14 -9.15 -1.55
C VAL A 180 -4.32 -10.56 -1.00
N SER A 181 -4.16 -11.58 -1.86
CA SER A 181 -4.30 -12.98 -1.47
C SER A 181 -3.26 -13.38 -0.41
N ARG A 182 -2.03 -12.88 -0.52
CA ARG A 182 -0.95 -13.19 0.44
C ARG A 182 -1.23 -12.57 1.82
N LEU A 183 -1.69 -11.34 1.89
CA LEU A 183 -2.03 -10.67 3.16
C LEU A 183 -3.18 -11.37 3.87
N LEU A 184 -4.22 -11.79 3.13
CA LEU A 184 -5.32 -12.58 3.68
C LEU A 184 -4.83 -13.93 4.21
N ALA A 185 -4.06 -14.68 3.39
CA ALA A 185 -3.49 -15.96 3.79
C ALA A 185 -2.60 -15.87 5.04
N MET A 186 -1.88 -14.77 5.24
CA MET A 186 -1.07 -14.54 6.44
C MET A 186 -1.92 -14.39 7.70
N ALA A 187 -3.11 -13.80 7.62
CA ALA A 187 -4.04 -13.76 8.75
C ALA A 187 -4.66 -15.15 8.99
N ASP A 188 -5.06 -15.84 7.93
CA ASP A 188 -5.63 -17.19 8.02
C ASP A 188 -4.64 -18.19 8.65
N GLU A 189 -3.35 -18.08 8.34
CA GLU A 189 -2.30 -18.92 8.95
C GLU A 189 -2.16 -18.71 10.46
N HIS A 190 -2.33 -17.47 10.93
CA HIS A 190 -2.14 -17.12 12.34
C HIS A 190 -3.40 -17.28 13.18
N PHE A 191 -4.59 -17.12 12.59
CA PHE A 191 -5.85 -16.98 13.32
C PHE A 191 -6.96 -17.93 12.83
N GLY A 192 -6.76 -18.61 11.69
CA GLY A 192 -7.81 -19.37 11.01
C GLY A 192 -8.77 -18.46 10.25
N ILE A 193 -9.61 -19.07 9.41
CA ILE A 193 -10.64 -18.35 8.66
C ILE A 193 -11.85 -18.11 9.58
N PRO A 194 -12.31 -16.86 9.76
CA PRO A 194 -13.49 -16.60 10.59
C PRO A 194 -14.75 -17.25 10.00
N ASP A 195 -15.59 -17.87 10.83
CA ASP A 195 -16.90 -18.38 10.42
C ASP A 195 -17.94 -17.24 10.42
N ALA A 196 -17.79 -16.33 9.44
CA ALA A 196 -18.70 -15.20 9.27
C ALA A 196 -19.33 -15.20 7.88
N LYS A 197 -20.67 -15.07 7.84
CA LYS A 197 -21.45 -15.10 6.58
C LYS A 197 -21.14 -13.96 5.60
N ASN A 198 -20.53 -12.87 6.08
CA ASN A 198 -20.35 -11.63 5.33
C ASN A 198 -18.87 -11.18 5.28
N LEU A 199 -17.91 -12.11 5.20
CA LEU A 199 -16.51 -11.74 4.98
C LEU A 199 -16.34 -11.03 3.64
N THR A 200 -15.50 -10.00 3.63
CA THR A 200 -15.15 -9.30 2.39
C THR A 200 -14.39 -10.29 1.48
N PRO A 201 -14.92 -10.64 0.29
CA PRO A 201 -14.26 -11.61 -0.57
C PRO A 201 -13.01 -11.00 -1.22
N ALA A 202 -11.97 -11.83 -1.40
CA ALA A 202 -10.74 -11.40 -2.06
C ALA A 202 -10.98 -10.79 -3.44
N SER A 203 -11.96 -11.30 -4.19
CA SER A 203 -12.36 -10.77 -5.51
C SER A 203 -12.81 -9.30 -5.45
N GLN A 204 -13.50 -8.89 -4.39
CA GLN A 204 -13.90 -7.49 -4.20
C GLN A 204 -12.68 -6.61 -3.98
N LEU A 205 -11.74 -7.02 -3.13
CA LEU A 205 -10.51 -6.27 -2.88
C LEU A 205 -9.61 -6.18 -4.12
N ILE A 206 -9.54 -7.26 -4.90
CA ILE A 206 -8.85 -7.30 -6.18
C ILE A 206 -9.47 -6.30 -7.15
N GLN A 207 -10.80 -6.23 -7.23
CA GLN A 207 -11.50 -5.26 -8.07
C GLN A 207 -11.26 -3.82 -7.61
N GLU A 208 -11.47 -3.52 -6.31
CA GLU A 208 -11.20 -2.20 -5.72
C GLU A 208 -9.76 -1.73 -6.04
N THR A 209 -8.79 -2.64 -5.91
CA THR A 209 -7.37 -2.37 -6.20
C THR A 209 -7.11 -2.22 -7.70
N SER A 210 -7.82 -2.96 -8.55
CA SER A 210 -7.72 -2.83 -10.01
C SER A 210 -8.21 -1.46 -10.49
N ASP A 211 -9.30 -0.95 -9.92
CA ASP A 211 -9.84 0.37 -10.26
C ASP A 211 -8.87 1.49 -9.84
N VAL A 212 -8.20 1.33 -8.69
CA VAL A 212 -7.13 2.22 -8.22
C VAL A 212 -5.93 2.20 -9.17
N ALA A 213 -5.48 1.00 -9.58
CA ALA A 213 -4.37 0.85 -10.52
C ALA A 213 -4.64 1.59 -11.85
N GLN A 214 -5.87 1.45 -12.37
CA GLN A 214 -6.33 2.11 -13.59
C GLN A 214 -6.35 3.64 -13.41
N THR A 215 -6.92 4.12 -12.31
CA THR A 215 -6.98 5.56 -12.00
C THR A 215 -5.58 6.18 -11.93
N LEU A 216 -4.62 5.49 -11.31
CA LEU A 216 -3.23 5.95 -11.19
C LEU A 216 -2.51 6.03 -12.54
N ILE A 217 -2.70 5.03 -13.42
CA ILE A 217 -2.07 5.07 -14.75
C ILE A 217 -2.72 6.12 -15.64
N ASP A 218 -4.04 6.27 -15.59
CA ASP A 218 -4.74 7.33 -16.34
C ASP A 218 -4.26 8.71 -15.91
N GLN A 219 -4.07 8.89 -14.59
CA GLN A 219 -3.53 10.11 -14.04
C GLN A 219 -2.08 10.36 -14.48
N PHE A 220 -1.23 9.33 -14.49
CA PHE A 220 0.12 9.42 -15.01
C PHE A 220 0.15 9.86 -16.48
N VAL A 221 -0.66 9.20 -17.33
CA VAL A 221 -0.77 9.52 -18.76
C VAL A 221 -1.26 10.95 -18.95
N ARG A 222 -2.28 11.37 -18.19
CA ARG A 222 -2.80 12.74 -18.21
C ARG A 222 -1.72 13.78 -17.89
N VAL A 223 -0.95 13.56 -16.82
CA VAL A 223 0.11 14.49 -16.41
C VAL A 223 1.24 14.56 -17.45
N GLN A 224 1.72 13.41 -17.95
CA GLN A 224 2.75 13.38 -19.00
C GLN A 224 2.27 14.02 -20.31
N GLY A 225 1.05 13.69 -20.73
CA GLY A 225 0.43 14.25 -21.93
C GLY A 225 0.26 15.77 -21.82
N LEU A 226 -0.12 16.29 -20.65
CA LEU A 226 -0.22 17.72 -20.41
C LEU A 226 1.15 18.41 -20.50
N LEU A 227 2.21 17.83 -19.91
CA LEU A 227 3.57 18.38 -19.98
C LEU A 227 4.05 18.51 -21.43
N ILE A 228 3.90 17.45 -22.23
CA ILE A 228 4.30 17.45 -23.65
C ILE A 228 3.44 18.45 -24.46
N SER A 229 2.12 18.43 -24.25
CA SER A 229 1.20 19.33 -24.96
C SER A 229 1.49 20.80 -24.65
N GLN A 230 1.82 21.13 -23.40
CA GLN A 230 2.20 22.48 -23.00
C GLN A 230 3.51 22.93 -23.65
N MET A 231 4.51 22.05 -23.79
CA MET A 231 5.75 22.38 -24.50
C MET A 231 5.47 22.72 -25.97
N LEU A 232 4.67 21.89 -26.64
CA LEU A 232 4.29 22.13 -28.04
C LEU A 232 3.53 23.45 -28.19
N ARG A 233 2.49 23.66 -27.36
CA ARG A 233 1.68 24.87 -27.37
C ARG A 233 2.53 26.13 -27.15
N LYS A 234 3.33 26.17 -26.07
CA LYS A 234 4.20 27.32 -25.78
C LYS A 234 5.22 27.57 -26.90
N SER A 235 5.69 26.52 -27.57
CA SER A 235 6.61 26.66 -28.70
C SER A 235 5.99 27.31 -29.94
N VAL A 236 4.68 27.16 -30.11
CA VAL A 236 3.92 27.80 -31.18
C VAL A 236 3.59 29.23 -30.78
N GLU A 237 3.07 29.44 -29.58
CA GLU A 237 2.67 30.77 -29.07
C GLU A 237 3.84 31.75 -28.97
N ALA A 238 5.03 31.29 -28.57
CA ALA A 238 6.20 32.15 -28.40
C ALA A 238 6.90 32.56 -29.71
N ARG A 239 6.48 32.01 -30.87
CA ARG A 239 7.14 32.30 -32.15
C ARG A 239 6.39 33.40 -32.90
N ASP A 240 7.14 34.39 -33.37
CA ASP A 240 6.64 35.35 -34.36
C ASP A 240 6.56 34.68 -35.73
N TRP A 241 5.39 34.14 -36.06
CA TRP A 241 5.15 33.42 -37.31
C TRP A 241 5.17 34.32 -38.55
N MET A 242 4.92 35.63 -38.38
CA MET A 242 4.86 36.57 -39.50
C MET A 242 6.26 36.90 -40.04
N ASN A 243 7.27 36.91 -39.17
CA ASN A 243 8.65 37.27 -39.51
C ASN A 243 9.64 36.09 -39.41
N ALA A 244 9.14 34.88 -39.17
CA ALA A 244 9.97 33.70 -39.00
C ALA A 244 10.57 33.21 -40.33
N LEU A 245 11.90 33.05 -40.37
CA LEU A 245 12.58 32.30 -41.43
C LEU A 245 12.15 30.82 -41.43
N GLU A 246 12.15 30.23 -42.61
CA GLU A 246 11.85 28.80 -42.79
C GLU A 246 12.84 27.92 -42.01
N PRO A 247 12.38 26.94 -41.20
CA PRO A 247 13.27 26.12 -40.40
C PRO A 247 14.11 25.18 -41.28
N ARG A 248 15.45 25.34 -41.25
CA ARG A 248 16.39 24.40 -41.90
C ARG A 248 16.82 23.23 -41.00
N ASN A 249 16.51 23.31 -39.70
CA ASN A 249 16.88 22.32 -38.70
C ASN A 249 15.73 22.07 -37.73
N VAL A 250 15.73 20.90 -37.08
CA VAL A 250 14.78 20.54 -36.02
C VAL A 250 14.91 21.52 -34.85
N ARG A 251 13.78 22.11 -34.44
CA ARG A 251 13.72 23.06 -33.32
C ARG A 251 14.09 22.39 -32.00
N ALA A 252 14.74 23.13 -31.11
CA ALA A 252 15.13 22.66 -29.78
C ALA A 252 13.96 22.04 -28.98
N VAL A 253 12.76 22.63 -29.06
CA VAL A 253 11.57 22.08 -28.38
C VAL A 253 11.21 20.68 -28.91
N MET A 254 11.33 20.43 -30.21
CA MET A 254 11.04 19.10 -30.76
C MET A 254 12.07 18.07 -30.32
N LYS A 255 13.35 18.45 -30.21
CA LYS A 255 14.38 17.59 -29.62
C LYS A 255 14.02 17.24 -28.17
N ARG A 256 13.61 18.25 -27.39
CA ARG A 256 13.20 18.08 -25.99
C ARG A 256 11.98 17.18 -25.84
N VAL A 257 10.97 17.33 -26.71
CA VAL A 257 9.79 16.46 -26.73
C VAL A 257 10.20 15.01 -26.98
N VAL A 258 11.08 14.74 -27.93
CA VAL A 258 11.58 13.39 -28.20
C VAL A 258 12.33 12.84 -26.98
N GLU A 259 13.23 13.62 -26.37
CA GLU A 259 13.95 13.23 -25.15
C GLU A 259 13.00 12.89 -24.00
N ASP A 260 11.97 13.71 -23.78
CA ASP A 260 10.99 13.50 -22.70
C ASP A 260 10.12 12.26 -22.96
N VAL A 261 9.70 12.03 -24.21
CA VAL A 261 8.96 10.81 -24.60
C VAL A 261 9.83 9.57 -24.41
N THR A 262 11.09 9.59 -24.85
CA THR A 262 12.03 8.49 -24.64
C THR A 262 12.29 8.26 -23.15
N ALA A 263 12.39 9.31 -22.34
CA ALA A 263 12.54 9.18 -20.89
C ALA A 263 11.30 8.58 -20.22
N VAL A 264 10.09 8.88 -20.72
CA VAL A 264 8.85 8.23 -20.27
C VAL A 264 8.85 6.76 -20.65
N ASP A 265 9.18 6.42 -21.90
CA ASP A 265 9.27 5.04 -22.39
C ASP A 265 10.20 4.17 -21.53
N VAL A 266 11.41 4.67 -21.26
CA VAL A 266 12.38 3.97 -20.39
C VAL A 266 11.82 3.72 -18.99
N ARG A 267 11.12 4.69 -18.37
CA ARG A 267 10.55 4.53 -17.02
C ARG A 267 9.38 3.54 -17.00
N VAL A 268 8.54 3.55 -18.04
CA VAL A 268 7.47 2.56 -18.20
C VAL A 268 8.07 1.18 -18.39
N GLY A 269 9.12 1.07 -19.22
CA GLY A 269 9.85 -0.18 -19.47
C GLY A 269 10.39 -0.83 -18.19
N GLN A 270 10.96 -0.04 -17.28
CA GLN A 270 11.47 -0.51 -15.97
C GLN A 270 10.40 -1.17 -15.08
N LEU A 271 9.12 -0.90 -15.29
CA LEU A 271 8.04 -1.37 -14.41
C LEU A 271 7.06 -2.33 -15.09
N TYR A 272 6.83 -2.17 -16.39
CA TYR A 272 5.82 -2.93 -17.14
C TYR A 272 6.39 -3.86 -18.21
N GLU A 273 7.65 -3.69 -18.66
CA GLU A 273 8.20 -4.46 -19.79
C GLU A 273 9.23 -5.55 -19.42
N GLU A 274 9.61 -5.71 -18.14
CA GLU A 274 10.56 -6.76 -17.69
C GLU A 274 10.06 -8.22 -17.85
N GLY A 275 8.96 -8.45 -18.60
CA GLY A 275 8.51 -9.77 -19.03
C GLY A 275 8.22 -9.92 -20.53
N ALA A 276 8.46 -8.89 -21.36
CA ALA A 276 7.98 -8.90 -22.76
C ALA A 276 9.03 -8.52 -23.83
N ARG A 277 10.27 -8.17 -23.47
CA ARG A 277 11.37 -8.14 -24.43
C ARG A 277 12.13 -9.47 -24.40
N ASN A 278 11.47 -10.53 -24.85
CA ASN A 278 12.23 -11.59 -25.51
C ASN A 278 12.89 -10.93 -26.72
N GLU A 279 14.23 -10.92 -26.75
CA GLU A 279 15.08 -10.55 -27.88
C GLU A 279 14.80 -11.47 -29.09
N ARG A 280 13.63 -11.34 -29.68
CA ARG A 280 13.27 -11.95 -30.95
C ARG A 280 12.93 -10.85 -31.93
N SER A 281 13.96 -10.20 -32.45
CA SER A 281 14.04 -9.80 -33.85
C SER A 281 15.22 -8.85 -34.02
N SER A 282 16.39 -9.38 -34.39
CA SER A 282 17.40 -8.68 -35.19
C SER A 282 18.53 -9.64 -35.60
N ASP A 283 18.20 -10.76 -36.25
CA ASP A 283 19.18 -11.40 -37.14
C ASP A 283 18.48 -12.25 -38.22
N SER A 284 17.98 -11.59 -39.26
CA SER A 284 17.55 -12.23 -40.49
C SER A 284 17.64 -11.26 -41.66
N SER A 285 18.87 -10.88 -42.01
CA SER A 285 19.18 -10.34 -43.34
C SER A 285 20.65 -10.53 -43.67
N ARG A 286 21.03 -11.76 -44.00
CA ARG A 286 22.13 -12.05 -44.92
C ARG A 286 21.70 -13.19 -45.85
N ARG A 287 21.24 -12.80 -47.02
CA ARG A 287 21.38 -13.55 -48.27
C ARG A 287 22.32 -12.74 -49.15
#